data_AF-A0A3D5MQL5-F1
#
_entry.id   AF-A0A3D5MQL5-F1
#
_cell.length_a   1.000
_cell.length_b   1.000
_cell.length_c   1.000
_cell.angle_alpha   90.00
_cell.angle_beta   90.00
_cell.angle_gamma   90.00
#
_symmetry.space_group_name_H-M   'P 1'
#
loop_
_entity.id
_entity.type
_entity.pdbx_description
1 polymer ?
#
loop_
_entity_poly.entity_id
_entity_poly.type
_entity_poly.pdbx_seq_one_letter_code
_entity_poly.pdbx_strand_id
1 'polypeptide(L)'
;MFLQLQDYAPSTSLLEQAAYWDIVIVDAETVESRPEWLGPGGRLRARNPGLVLLAYFSAADVIPGNAAPVNGGFLAGLDESWFVRDVAGDHYRLFWLGDQWSLMLNPTTPVASYMPEYLSERVL
;
A
#
# COMPACT_ATOMS: atom_id res chain seq x y z
N MET A 1 -2.35 16.87 -14.35
CA MET A 1 -0.92 16.49 -14.33
C MET A 1 -0.66 15.61 -13.10
N PHE A 2 0.16 14.55 -13.17
CA PHE A 2 0.35 13.61 -12.04
C PHE A 2 1.81 13.48 -11.59
N LEU A 3 2.03 13.38 -10.28
CA LEU A 3 3.33 13.10 -9.65
C LEU A 3 3.29 11.72 -9.00
N GLN A 4 4.30 10.89 -9.26
CA GLN A 4 4.50 9.64 -8.55
C GLN A 4 5.68 9.79 -7.57
N LEU A 5 5.41 9.56 -6.29
CA LEU A 5 6.41 9.50 -5.22
C LEU A 5 6.85 8.04 -5.05
N GLN A 6 8.04 7.71 -5.54
CA GLN A 6 8.59 6.35 -5.46
C GLN A 6 9.42 6.12 -4.19
N ASP A 7 9.82 7.18 -3.50
CA ASP A 7 10.57 7.09 -2.25
C ASP A 7 9.62 6.76 -1.09
N TYR A 8 9.92 5.73 -0.31
CA TYR A 8 9.20 5.43 0.93
C TYR A 8 9.32 6.55 1.98
N ALA A 9 10.38 7.37 1.88
CA ALA A 9 10.64 8.52 2.73
C ALA A 9 10.93 9.78 1.88
N PRO A 10 9.92 10.35 1.20
CA PRO A 10 10.13 11.49 0.32
C PRO A 10 10.61 12.70 1.14
N SER A 11 11.48 13.50 0.53
CA SER A 11 11.96 14.73 1.18
C SER A 11 10.82 15.75 1.38
N THR A 12 10.96 16.60 2.39
CA THR A 12 10.02 17.71 2.63
C THR A 12 9.87 18.61 1.40
N SER A 13 10.96 18.89 0.68
CA SER A 13 10.90 19.72 -0.53
C SER A 13 10.07 19.06 -1.63
N LEU A 14 10.18 17.74 -1.80
CA LEU A 14 9.37 17.00 -2.76
C LEU A 14 7.89 17.01 -2.37
N LEU A 15 7.59 16.84 -1.09
CA LEU A 15 6.23 16.97 -0.56
C LEU A 15 5.67 18.38 -0.77
N GLU A 16 6.45 19.43 -0.52
CA GLU A 16 6.02 20.81 -0.78
C GLU A 16 5.69 21.07 -2.26
N GLN A 17 6.43 20.43 -3.17
CA GLN A 17 6.19 20.50 -4.60
C GLN A 17 4.95 19.71 -5.02
N ALA A 18 4.65 18.59 -4.34
CA ALA A 18 3.50 17.74 -4.65
C ALA A 18 2.16 18.50 -4.57
N ALA A 19 2.07 19.55 -3.76
CA ALA A 19 0.87 20.40 -3.67
C ALA A 19 0.50 21.10 -4.99
N TYR A 20 1.44 21.26 -5.93
CA TYR A 20 1.19 21.89 -7.24
C TYR A 20 0.68 20.92 -8.30
N TRP A 21 0.44 19.65 -7.94
CA TRP A 21 -0.05 18.62 -8.85
C TRP A 21 -1.52 18.30 -8.59
N ASP A 22 -2.23 17.88 -9.63
CA ASP A 22 -3.65 17.50 -9.51
C ASP A 22 -3.81 16.11 -8.90
N ILE A 23 -2.87 15.21 -9.22
CA ILE A 23 -2.85 13.83 -8.76
C ILE A 23 -1.48 13.51 -8.19
N VAL A 24 -1.44 12.96 -6.98
CA VAL A 24 -0.23 12.45 -6.33
C VAL A 24 -0.42 10.97 -6.05
N ILE A 25 0.41 10.14 -6.68
CA ILE A 25 0.48 8.69 -6.45
C ILE A 25 1.61 8.44 -5.46
N VAL A 26 1.32 7.72 -4.39
CA VAL A 26 2.26 7.51 -3.28
C VAL A 26 2.04 6.13 -2.68
N ASP A 27 3.05 5.52 -2.09
CA ASP A 27 2.89 4.26 -1.38
C ASP A 27 2.05 4.44 -0.09
N ALA A 28 1.21 3.47 0.25
CA ALA A 28 0.41 3.48 1.48
C ALA A 28 1.28 3.61 2.75
N GLU A 29 2.48 3.02 2.76
CA GLU A 29 3.44 3.15 3.86
C GLU A 29 3.91 4.58 4.06
N THR A 30 4.04 5.34 2.97
CA THR A 30 4.43 6.75 3.04
C THR A 30 3.29 7.62 3.58
N VAL A 31 2.03 7.28 3.30
CA VAL A 31 0.88 7.97 3.89
C VAL A 31 0.83 7.74 5.39
N GLU A 32 1.00 6.49 5.84
CA GLU A 32 1.05 6.13 7.26
C GLU A 32 2.17 6.85 8.00
N SER A 33 3.35 6.94 7.40
CA SER A 33 4.54 7.50 8.06
C SER A 33 4.66 9.02 7.96
N ARG A 34 3.85 9.68 7.11
CA ARG A 34 3.81 11.14 6.92
C ARG A 34 2.38 11.71 6.98
N PRO A 35 1.58 11.39 8.02
CA PRO A 35 0.18 11.77 8.08
C PRO A 35 0.00 13.30 8.14
N GLU A 36 0.99 14.04 8.65
CA GLU A 36 0.99 15.50 8.69
C GLU A 36 1.05 16.14 7.29
N TRP A 37 1.52 15.41 6.28
CA TRP A 37 1.56 15.86 4.90
C TRP A 37 0.44 15.25 4.06
N LEU A 38 0.25 13.93 4.18
CA LEU A 38 -0.51 13.11 3.23
C LEU A 38 -1.88 12.66 3.77
N GLY A 39 -2.11 12.74 5.07
CA GLY A 39 -3.38 12.32 5.68
C GLY A 39 -4.57 13.21 5.29
N PRO A 40 -5.80 12.89 5.75
CA PRO A 40 -7.02 13.65 5.42
C PRO A 40 -6.96 15.14 5.76
N GLY A 41 -6.29 15.49 6.87
CA GLY A 41 -6.01 16.87 7.29
C GLY A 41 -4.60 17.36 6.96
N GLY A 42 -3.87 16.62 6.12
CA GLY A 42 -2.47 16.87 5.82
C GLY A 42 -2.23 18.16 5.04
N ARG A 43 -1.00 18.67 5.14
CA ARG A 43 -0.58 19.93 4.50
C ARG A 43 -0.82 19.98 2.99
N LEU A 44 -0.75 18.84 2.29
CA LEU A 44 -1.04 18.82 0.84
C LEU A 44 -2.48 19.24 0.55
N ARG A 45 -3.45 18.65 1.24
CA ARG A 45 -4.88 18.95 1.07
C ARG A 45 -5.22 20.36 1.53
N ALA A 46 -4.55 20.86 2.57
CA ALA A 46 -4.70 22.24 3.01
C ALA A 46 -4.22 23.26 1.95
N ARG A 47 -3.14 22.95 1.22
CA ARG A 47 -2.59 23.83 0.17
C ARG A 47 -3.30 23.67 -1.18
N ASN A 48 -3.76 22.46 -1.49
CA ASN A 48 -4.51 22.15 -2.70
C ASN A 48 -5.71 21.25 -2.36
N PRO A 49 -6.88 21.83 -2.05
CA PRO A 49 -8.08 21.07 -1.73
C PRO A 49 -8.62 20.23 -2.88
N GLY A 50 -8.23 20.54 -4.13
CA GLY A 50 -8.61 19.78 -5.32
C GLY A 50 -7.69 18.60 -5.63
N LEU A 51 -6.61 18.43 -4.87
CA LEU A 51 -5.64 17.35 -5.06
C LEU A 51 -6.25 15.98 -4.78
N VAL A 52 -6.04 15.06 -5.72
CA VAL A 52 -6.36 13.64 -5.56
C VAL A 52 -5.09 12.89 -5.14
N LEU A 53 -5.15 12.22 -3.99
CA LEU A 53 -4.07 11.36 -3.50
C LEU A 53 -4.48 9.91 -3.75
N LEU A 54 -3.66 9.18 -4.49
CA LEU A 54 -3.82 7.77 -4.78
C LEU A 54 -2.74 6.99 -4.00
N ALA A 55 -3.16 6.33 -2.92
CA ALA A 55 -2.29 5.47 -2.13
C ALA A 55 -2.20 4.08 -2.79
N TYR A 56 -0.99 3.66 -3.13
CA TYR A 56 -0.70 2.36 -3.71
C TYR A 56 -0.56 1.30 -2.62
N PHE A 57 -1.18 0.14 -2.84
CA PHE A 57 -1.00 -1.09 -2.07
C PHE A 57 -1.18 -2.28 -3.03
N SER A 58 -0.38 -3.34 -2.91
CA SER A 58 -0.55 -4.50 -3.79
C SER A 58 -1.81 -5.28 -3.41
N ALA A 59 -2.72 -5.45 -4.37
CA ALA A 59 -4.00 -6.11 -4.14
C ALA A 59 -3.97 -7.64 -4.38
N ALA A 60 -2.96 -8.15 -5.09
CA ALA A 60 -2.96 -9.52 -5.60
C ALA A 60 -1.91 -10.42 -4.96
N ASP A 61 -0.84 -9.84 -4.42
CA ASP A 61 0.27 -10.58 -3.84
C ASP A 61 0.86 -9.87 -2.63
N VAL A 62 1.55 -10.65 -1.81
CA VAL A 62 2.24 -10.16 -0.63
C VAL A 62 3.67 -10.68 -0.60
N ILE A 63 4.55 -9.91 0.01
CA ILE A 63 5.94 -10.30 0.29
C ILE A 63 5.97 -10.92 1.69
N PRO A 64 6.22 -12.23 1.84
CA PRO A 64 6.26 -12.86 3.16
C PRO A 64 7.25 -12.17 4.10
N GLY A 65 6.83 -11.93 5.34
CA GLY A 65 7.69 -11.29 6.34
C GLY A 65 8.00 -9.81 6.08
N ASN A 66 7.30 -9.14 5.15
CA ASN A 66 7.41 -7.68 5.02
C ASN A 66 6.99 -7.01 6.34
N ALA A 67 7.95 -6.32 6.96
CA ALA A 67 7.79 -5.71 8.27
C ALA A 67 7.45 -4.21 8.22
N ALA A 68 7.19 -3.64 7.03
CA ALA A 68 6.72 -2.27 6.92
C ALA A 68 5.35 -2.12 7.65
N PRO A 69 5.05 -0.98 8.29
CA PRO A 69 3.90 -0.85 9.20
C PRO A 69 2.56 -1.33 8.62
N VAL A 70 2.21 -0.92 7.40
CA VAL A 70 0.95 -1.28 6.74
C VAL A 70 0.99 -2.73 6.25
N ASN A 71 2.04 -3.13 5.54
CA ASN A 71 2.18 -4.50 5.03
C ASN A 71 2.27 -5.54 6.15
N GLY A 72 3.08 -5.29 7.18
CA GLY A 72 3.27 -6.18 8.32
C GLY A 72 2.00 -6.36 9.13
N GLY A 73 1.24 -5.27 9.34
CA GLY A 73 -0.06 -5.35 9.99
C GLY A 73 -1.10 -6.10 9.16
N PHE A 74 -1.12 -5.89 7.84
CA PHE A 74 -1.99 -6.64 6.92
C PHE A 74 -1.66 -8.13 6.93
N LEU A 75 -0.38 -8.47 6.79
CA LEU A 75 0.12 -9.86 6.81
C LEU A 75 -0.23 -10.59 8.10
N ALA A 76 -0.17 -9.90 9.25
CA ALA A 76 -0.49 -10.49 10.55
C ALA A 76 -1.96 -10.88 10.70
N GLY A 77 -2.86 -10.30 9.91
CA GLY A 77 -4.29 -10.65 9.90
C GLY A 77 -4.69 -11.64 8.80
N LEU A 78 -3.75 -12.09 7.96
CA LEU A 78 -4.05 -13.07 6.92
C LEU A 78 -4.15 -14.49 7.49
N ASP A 79 -5.10 -15.24 6.96
CA ASP A 79 -5.22 -16.68 7.20
C ASP A 79 -4.52 -17.46 6.08
N GLU A 80 -3.88 -18.57 6.44
CA GLU A 80 -3.15 -19.46 5.53
C GLU A 80 -4.04 -20.05 4.40
N SER A 81 -5.35 -20.15 4.64
CA SER A 81 -6.34 -20.59 3.64
C SER A 81 -6.68 -19.52 2.60
N TRP A 82 -6.24 -18.26 2.81
CA TRP A 82 -6.52 -17.16 1.89
C TRP A 82 -5.50 -17.05 0.76
N PHE A 83 -4.47 -17.89 0.75
CA PHE A 83 -3.48 -17.95 -0.32
C PHE A 83 -3.88 -18.93 -1.41
N VAL A 84 -3.55 -18.60 -2.66
CA VAL A 84 -3.70 -19.54 -3.77
C VAL A 84 -2.69 -20.69 -3.60
N ARG A 85 -3.15 -21.91 -3.87
CA ARG A 85 -2.31 -23.11 -3.91
C ARG A 85 -2.10 -23.58 -5.34
N ASP A 86 -0.93 -24.11 -5.63
CA ASP A 86 -0.66 -24.79 -6.88
C ASP A 86 -1.21 -26.23 -6.88
N VAL A 87 -0.98 -26.98 -7.95
CA VAL A 87 -1.46 -28.37 -8.12
C VAL A 87 -0.80 -29.37 -7.16
N ALA A 88 0.33 -29.01 -6.53
CA ALA A 88 1.01 -29.81 -5.53
C ALA A 88 0.54 -29.46 -4.09
N GLY A 89 -0.25 -28.40 -3.94
CA GLY A 89 -0.71 -27.89 -2.64
C GLY A 89 0.24 -26.87 -2.01
N ASP A 90 1.28 -26.44 -2.72
CA ASP A 90 2.21 -25.40 -2.25
C ASP A 90 1.63 -24.00 -2.49
N HIS A 91 2.14 -23.00 -1.78
CA HIS A 91 1.79 -21.60 -2.06
C HIS A 91 2.17 -21.20 -3.49
N TYR A 92 1.22 -20.60 -4.19
CA TYR A 92 1.46 -20.08 -5.54
C TYR A 92 2.38 -18.85 -5.49
N ARG A 93 3.55 -19.00 -6.11
CA ARG A 93 4.59 -17.96 -6.19
C ARG A 93 4.36 -17.10 -7.42
N LEU A 94 4.34 -15.77 -7.25
CA LEU A 94 4.01 -14.84 -8.32
C LEU A 94 5.24 -14.14 -8.90
N PHE A 95 5.96 -13.35 -8.10
CA PHE A 95 7.13 -12.59 -8.55
C PHE A 95 8.38 -12.92 -7.73
N TRP A 96 9.51 -13.12 -8.41
CA TRP A 96 10.82 -13.27 -7.77
C TRP A 96 11.42 -11.89 -7.50
N LEU A 97 11.75 -11.60 -6.23
CA LEU A 97 12.23 -10.29 -5.79
C LEU A 97 13.76 -10.24 -5.58
N GLY A 98 14.46 -11.32 -5.90
CA GLY A 98 15.92 -11.44 -5.79
C GLY A 98 16.37 -12.32 -4.62
N ASP A 99 15.60 -12.36 -3.54
CA ASP A 99 15.84 -13.13 -2.32
C ASP A 99 14.66 -14.02 -1.92
N GLN A 100 13.44 -13.65 -2.32
CA GLN A 100 12.22 -14.39 -2.04
C GLN A 100 11.17 -14.25 -3.14
N TRP A 101 10.17 -15.12 -3.09
CA TRP A 101 8.99 -15.06 -3.95
C TRP A 101 7.86 -14.33 -3.22
N SER A 102 7.13 -13.46 -3.92
CA SER A 102 5.81 -13.03 -3.45
C SER A 102 4.78 -14.15 -3.60
N LEU A 103 3.77 -14.13 -2.74
CA LEU A 103 2.72 -15.14 -2.67
C LEU A 103 1.39 -14.55 -3.11
N MET A 104 0.65 -15.28 -3.94
CA MET A 104 -0.63 -14.84 -4.48
C MET A 104 -1.77 -15.03 -3.47
N LEU A 105 -2.56 -13.97 -3.29
CA LEU A 105 -3.80 -14.00 -2.52
C LEU A 105 -4.95 -14.52 -3.37
N ASN A 106 -5.87 -15.26 -2.73
CA ASN A 106 -7.06 -15.76 -3.38
C ASN A 106 -8.25 -14.81 -3.16
N PRO A 107 -8.69 -14.03 -4.17
CA PRO A 107 -9.75 -13.04 -4.03
C PRO A 107 -11.14 -13.66 -3.80
N THR A 108 -11.29 -14.99 -3.88
CA THR A 108 -12.55 -15.67 -3.52
C THR A 108 -12.66 -15.97 -2.02
N THR A 109 -11.66 -15.58 -1.24
CA THR A 109 -11.62 -15.76 0.23
C THR A 109 -11.91 -14.43 0.93
N PRO A 110 -12.07 -14.40 2.26
CA PRO A 110 -12.34 -13.16 3.00
C PRO A 110 -11.31 -12.03 2.82
N VAL A 111 -10.12 -12.30 2.25
CA VAL A 111 -9.13 -11.27 1.91
C VAL A 111 -9.70 -10.12 1.09
N ALA A 112 -10.69 -10.39 0.22
CA ALA A 112 -11.34 -9.39 -0.61
C ALA A 112 -12.14 -8.34 0.17
N SER A 113 -12.62 -8.70 1.37
CA SER A 113 -13.28 -7.76 2.30
C SER A 113 -12.31 -7.24 3.37
N TYR A 114 -11.42 -8.10 3.85
CA TYR A 114 -10.45 -7.75 4.89
C TYR A 114 -9.48 -6.64 4.43
N MET A 115 -8.98 -6.70 3.19
CA MET A 115 -8.04 -5.71 2.66
C MET A 115 -8.60 -4.28 2.65
N PRO A 116 -9.78 -3.99 2.05
CA PRO A 116 -10.30 -2.63 2.06
C PRO A 116 -10.64 -2.14 3.48
N GLU A 117 -11.13 -3.01 4.37
CA GLU A 117 -11.38 -2.66 5.77
C GLU A 117 -10.08 -2.25 6.48
N TYR A 118 -9.06 -3.10 6.40
CA TYR A 118 -7.75 -2.83 6.98
C TYR A 118 -7.13 -1.52 6.46
N LEU A 119 -7.14 -1.31 5.14
CA LEU A 119 -6.56 -0.09 4.54
C LEU A 119 -7.35 1.16 4.91
N SER A 120 -8.67 1.06 5.09
CA SER A 120 -9.51 2.19 5.51
C SER A 120 -9.21 2.66 6.93
N GLU A 121 -8.76 1.77 7.81
CA GLU A 121 -8.39 2.13 9.20
C GLU A 121 -6.96 2.67 9.31
N ARG A 122 -6.08 2.28 8.37
CA ARG A 122 -4.63 2.54 8.46
C ARG A 122 -4.14 3.68 7.59
N VAL A 123 -4.80 3.93 6.45
CA VAL A 123 -4.32 4.85 5.41
C VAL A 123 -5.27 6.03 5.19
N LEU A 124 -6.57 5.84 5.43
CA LEU A 124 -7.62 6.86 5.26
C LEU A 124 -8.03 7.48 6.59
#